data_AF-A0A536BJS6-F1
#
_entry.id   AF-A0A536BJS6-F1
#
_cell.length_a   1.000
_cell.length_b   1.000
_cell.length_c   1.000
_cell.angle_alpha   90.00
_cell.angle_beta   90.00
_cell.angle_gamma   90.00
#
_symmetry.space_group_name_H-M   'P 1'
#
loop_
_entity.id
_entity.type
_entity.pdbx_description
1 polymer ?
#
loop_
_entity_poly.entity_id
_entity_poly.type
_entity_poly.pdbx_seq_one_letter_code
_entity_poly.pdbx_strand_id
1 'polypeptide(L)'
;MIKAKTGHKVGTRDEWLAAREELLEREKQHTRLGDELARERRELPWVPVEQEYRFDTGEGSKSLTDLFDGRSQLLVYHFMFGRTYEAGCPVNSSIADGIDGLLPHLHARDATLLLVSRAPLDKLRAY
;
A
#
# COMPACT_ATOMS: atom_id res chain seq x y z
N MET A 1 24.68 28.85 -24.67
CA MET A 1 23.71 27.73 -24.68
C MET A 1 24.48 26.41 -24.64
N ILE A 2 24.59 25.77 -23.47
CA ILE A 2 25.25 24.47 -23.33
C ILE A 2 24.17 23.39 -23.42
N LYS A 3 24.09 22.68 -24.55
CA LYS A 3 23.36 21.41 -24.62
C LYS A 3 24.17 20.41 -23.80
N ALA A 4 23.65 19.99 -22.64
CA ALA A 4 24.19 18.83 -21.94
C ALA A 4 24.09 17.61 -22.87
N LYS A 5 25.24 17.10 -23.34
CA LYS A 5 25.31 15.79 -24.00
C LYS A 5 25.07 14.75 -22.90
N THR A 6 23.83 14.34 -22.71
CA THR A 6 23.53 13.14 -21.93
C THR A 6 24.27 11.97 -22.61
N GLY A 7 25.07 11.21 -21.86
CA GLY A 7 25.89 10.08 -22.36
C GLY A 7 25.08 8.87 -22.84
N HIS A 8 23.86 9.07 -23.32
CA HIS A 8 22.98 8.03 -23.81
C HIS A 8 23.32 7.69 -25.26
N LYS A 9 23.43 6.39 -25.55
CA LYS A 9 23.48 5.88 -26.91
C LYS A 9 22.17 6.23 -27.62
N VAL A 10 22.24 6.99 -28.71
CA VAL A 10 21.11 7.22 -29.62
C VAL A 10 21.15 6.14 -30.69
N GLY A 11 20.04 5.43 -30.89
CA GLY A 11 19.92 4.35 -31.88
C GLY A 11 18.67 4.51 -32.74
N THR A 12 18.53 3.67 -33.77
CA THR A 12 17.33 3.61 -34.62
C THR A 12 16.17 2.93 -33.90
N ARG A 13 14.97 2.99 -34.48
CA ARG A 13 13.78 2.30 -33.96
C ARG A 13 13.99 0.78 -33.86
N ASP A 14 14.65 0.20 -34.85
CA ASP A 14 14.88 -1.25 -34.93
C ASP A 14 15.93 -1.70 -33.90
N GLU A 15 17.01 -0.93 -33.74
CA GLU A 15 18.01 -1.18 -32.69
C GLU A 15 17.39 -1.09 -31.30
N TRP A 16 16.50 -0.12 -31.08
CA TRP A 16 15.76 0.00 -29.82
C TRP A 16 14.81 -1.17 -29.60
N LEU A 17 14.09 -1.61 -30.63
CA LEU A 17 13.14 -2.71 -30.51
C LEU A 17 13.84 -4.02 -30.15
N ALA A 18 14.94 -4.34 -30.84
CA ALA A 18 15.74 -5.52 -30.53
C ALA A 18 16.27 -5.50 -29.09
N ALA A 19 16.82 -4.37 -28.64
CA ALA A 19 17.29 -4.22 -27.26
C ALA A 19 16.14 -4.30 -26.22
N ARG A 20 14.95 -3.78 -26.56
CA ARG A 20 13.76 -3.87 -25.71
C ARG A 20 13.25 -5.30 -25.60
N GLU A 21 13.26 -6.08 -26.67
CA GLU A 21 12.83 -7.48 -26.66
C GLU A 21 13.75 -8.32 -25.78
N GLU A 22 15.07 -8.08 -25.85
CA GLU A 22 16.03 -8.71 -24.95
C GLU A 22 15.79 -8.33 -23.48
N LEU A 23 15.55 -7.05 -23.19
CA LEU A 23 15.20 -6.59 -21.85
C LEU A 23 13.88 -7.20 -21.35
N LEU A 24 12.87 -7.30 -22.21
CA LEU A 24 11.55 -7.81 -21.88
C LEU A 24 11.58 -9.24 -21.34
N GLU A 25 12.50 -10.09 -21.82
CA GLU A 25 12.63 -11.43 -21.25
C GLU A 25 13.11 -11.39 -19.79
N ARG A 26 14.06 -10.52 -19.47
CA ARG A 26 14.51 -10.33 -18.08
C ARG A 26 13.41 -9.73 -17.20
N GLU A 27 12.64 -8.79 -17.74
CA GLU A 27 11.49 -8.22 -17.03
C GLU A 27 10.44 -9.29 -16.71
N LYS A 28 10.12 -10.17 -17.67
CA LYS A 28 9.19 -11.29 -17.46
C LYS A 28 9.70 -12.28 -16.42
N GLN A 29 11.00 -12.59 -16.42
CA GLN A 29 11.60 -13.43 -15.38
C GLN A 29 11.45 -12.81 -14.00
N HIS A 30 11.71 -11.50 -13.87
CA HIS A 30 11.52 -10.78 -12.62
C HIS A 30 10.06 -10.80 -12.15
N THR A 31 9.07 -10.64 -13.06
CA THR A 31 7.65 -10.79 -12.71
C THR A 31 7.34 -12.17 -12.13
N ARG A 32 7.76 -13.24 -12.82
CA ARG A 32 7.52 -14.63 -12.37
C ARG A 32 8.15 -14.90 -11.00
N LEU A 33 9.37 -14.41 -10.77
CA LEU A 33 10.04 -14.52 -9.48
C LEU A 33 9.29 -13.74 -8.39
N GLY A 34 8.77 -12.56 -8.72
CA GLY A 34 7.91 -11.79 -7.82
C GLY A 34 6.66 -12.56 -7.40
N ASP A 35 6.01 -13.25 -8.34
CA ASP A 35 4.83 -14.08 -8.08
C ASP A 35 5.17 -15.28 -7.17
N GLU A 36 6.31 -15.92 -7.41
CA GLU A 36 6.83 -17.02 -6.57
C GLU A 36 7.12 -16.55 -5.14
N LEU A 37 7.84 -15.44 -4.99
CA LEU A 37 8.10 -14.85 -3.67
C LEU A 37 6.81 -14.43 -2.96
N ALA A 38 5.81 -13.93 -3.70
CA ALA A 38 4.51 -13.60 -3.12
C ALA A 38 3.75 -14.85 -2.65
N ARG A 39 3.86 -15.98 -3.37
CA ARG A 39 3.33 -17.27 -2.93
C ARG A 39 4.03 -17.74 -1.66
N GLU A 40 5.36 -17.79 -1.67
CA GLU A 40 6.17 -18.23 -0.52
C GLU A 40 5.86 -17.41 0.75
N ARG A 41 5.71 -16.08 0.62
CA ARG A 41 5.31 -15.21 1.75
C ARG A 41 3.95 -15.57 2.35
N ARG A 42 2.98 -16.01 1.53
CA ARG A 42 1.66 -16.44 2.01
C ARG A 42 1.69 -17.82 2.66
N GLU A 43 2.66 -18.64 2.28
CA GLU A 43 2.89 -19.99 2.83
C GLU A 43 3.74 -19.98 4.11
N LEU A 44 4.32 -18.83 4.48
CA LEU A 44 5.01 -18.68 5.76
C LEU A 44 4.10 -19.10 6.92
N PRO A 45 4.65 -19.74 7.98
CA PRO A 45 3.86 -20.16 9.13
C PRO A 45 3.07 -19.01 9.75
N TRP A 46 1.80 -19.27 10.00
CA TRP A 46 0.89 -18.30 10.60
C TRP A 46 1.15 -18.25 12.11
N VAL A 47 1.19 -17.04 12.65
CA VAL A 47 1.36 -16.82 14.09
C VAL A 47 0.01 -16.36 14.65
N PRO A 48 -0.54 -17.03 15.67
CA PRO A 48 -1.77 -16.58 16.31
C PRO A 48 -1.55 -15.21 16.96
N VAL A 49 -2.51 -14.31 16.78
CA VAL A 49 -2.53 -13.03 17.49
C VAL A 49 -3.12 -13.27 18.88
N GLU A 50 -2.26 -13.48 19.87
CA GLU A 50 -2.67 -13.71 21.26
C GLU A 50 -2.94 -12.41 22.02
N GLN A 51 -2.36 -11.31 21.55
CA GLN A 51 -2.50 -10.01 22.18
C GLN A 51 -3.92 -9.44 21.96
N GLU A 52 -4.58 -9.08 23.05
CA GLU A 52 -5.83 -8.31 23.01
C GLU A 52 -5.54 -6.84 22.64
N TYR A 53 -5.53 -6.54 21.35
CA TYR A 53 -5.37 -5.16 20.88
C TYR A 53 -6.64 -4.33 21.11
N ARG A 54 -6.43 -3.09 21.55
CA ARG A 54 -7.47 -2.06 21.67
C ARG A 54 -7.08 -0.84 20.83
N PHE A 55 -8.06 -0.29 20.13
CA PHE A 55 -7.89 0.84 19.21
C PHE A 55 -8.89 1.94 19.55
N ASP A 56 -8.43 3.19 19.53
CA ASP A 56 -9.30 4.36 19.64
C ASP A 56 -9.92 4.68 18.28
N THR A 57 -11.25 4.78 18.21
CA THR A 57 -11.97 4.99 16.96
C THR A 57 -13.00 6.12 17.04
N GLY A 58 -13.57 6.47 15.88
CA GLY A 58 -14.82 7.24 15.70
C GLY A 58 -15.84 7.06 16.83
N GLU A 59 -16.09 5.78 17.14
CA GLU A 59 -17.23 5.28 17.90
C GLU A 59 -16.83 4.78 19.29
N GLY A 60 -15.63 5.15 19.75
CA GLY A 60 -15.05 4.66 21.01
C GLY A 60 -14.00 3.58 20.80
N SER A 61 -13.66 2.86 21.88
CA SER A 61 -12.62 1.82 21.83
C SER A 61 -13.14 0.54 21.16
N LYS A 62 -12.36 -0.02 20.22
CA LYS A 62 -12.67 -1.28 19.52
C LYS A 62 -11.56 -2.32 19.74
N SER A 63 -11.91 -3.60 19.80
CA SER A 63 -10.94 -4.71 19.73
C SER A 63 -10.48 -4.94 18.28
N LEU A 64 -9.42 -5.73 18.07
CA LEU A 64 -9.00 -6.13 16.71
C LEU A 64 -10.12 -6.83 15.93
N THR A 65 -10.89 -7.70 16.58
CA THR A 65 -12.00 -8.42 15.93
C THR A 65 -13.13 -7.46 15.54
N ASP A 66 -13.43 -6.47 16.38
CA ASP A 66 -14.48 -5.47 16.06
C ASP A 66 -14.13 -4.65 14.82
N LEU A 67 -12.84 -4.46 14.51
CA LEU A 67 -12.37 -3.74 13.31
C LEU A 67 -12.74 -4.45 12.00
N PHE A 68 -13.05 -5.75 12.04
CA PHE A 68 -13.49 -6.48 10.85
C PHE A 68 -14.89 -6.07 10.39
N ASP A 69 -15.71 -5.46 11.26
CA ASP A 69 -17.04 -4.95 10.92
C ASP A 69 -17.93 -6.02 10.24
N GLY A 70 -17.90 -7.24 10.80
CA GLY A 70 -18.66 -8.40 10.32
C GLY A 70 -18.10 -9.10 9.07
N ARG A 71 -16.97 -8.64 8.51
CA ARG A 71 -16.35 -9.22 7.31
C ARG A 71 -15.25 -10.23 7.65
N SER A 72 -14.87 -11.10 6.71
CA SER A 72 -13.82 -12.10 6.95
C SER A 72 -12.38 -11.56 6.83
N GLN A 73 -12.20 -10.40 6.18
CA GLN A 73 -10.87 -9.83 5.92
C GLN A 73 -10.76 -8.39 6.41
N LEU A 74 -9.61 -8.07 7.01
CA LEU A 74 -9.23 -6.72 7.41
C LEU A 74 -7.94 -6.30 6.68
N LEU A 75 -8.04 -5.22 5.92
CA LEU A 75 -6.91 -4.53 5.30
C LEU A 75 -6.57 -3.30 6.15
N VAL A 76 -5.29 -3.18 6.52
CA VAL A 76 -4.81 -2.08 7.36
C VAL A 76 -3.81 -1.25 6.57
N TYR A 77 -4.10 0.03 6.39
CA TYR A 77 -3.18 1.02 5.84
C TYR A 77 -2.59 1.88 6.95
N HIS A 78 -1.27 1.98 7.03
CA HIS A 78 -0.63 2.86 8.01
C HIS A 78 -0.59 4.31 7.50
N PHE A 79 -1.52 5.12 7.97
CA PHE A 79 -1.51 6.56 7.71
C PHE A 79 -0.44 7.23 8.58
N MET A 80 0.73 7.48 7.99
CA MET A 80 1.82 8.20 8.65
C MET A 80 1.38 9.62 8.99
N PHE A 81 1.08 9.79 10.27
CA PHE A 81 0.89 11.06 10.94
C PHE A 81 1.75 10.96 12.21
N GLY A 82 2.98 11.48 12.14
CA GLY A 82 3.89 11.43 13.26
C GLY A 82 3.34 12.21 14.45
N ARG A 83 3.72 11.85 15.68
CA ARG A 83 3.23 12.55 16.89
C ARG A 83 3.50 14.06 16.84
N THR A 84 4.63 14.46 16.26
CA THR A 84 5.05 15.86 16.09
C THR A 84 4.56 16.51 14.81
N TYR A 85 3.87 15.79 13.91
CA TYR A 85 3.47 16.34 12.62
C TYR A 85 2.28 17.27 12.80
N GLU A 86 2.18 18.33 12.01
CA GLU A 86 1.00 19.22 12.01
C GLU A 86 -0.03 18.82 10.95
N ALA A 87 0.38 18.01 9.96
CA ALA A 87 -0.44 17.50 8.88
C ALA A 87 -0.05 16.04 8.55
N GLY A 88 -0.94 15.33 7.86
CA GLY A 88 -0.65 14.02 7.30
C GLY A 88 0.53 14.05 6.32
N CYS A 89 1.24 12.92 6.19
CA CYS A 89 2.25 12.77 5.14
C CYS A 89 1.60 13.00 3.76
N PRO A 90 2.16 13.86 2.88
CA PRO A 90 1.52 14.23 1.60
C PRO A 90 1.11 13.03 0.73
N VAL A 91 1.94 11.98 0.70
CA VAL A 91 1.66 10.76 -0.06
C VAL A 91 0.48 9.99 0.53
N ASN A 92 0.41 9.90 1.87
CA ASN A 92 -0.70 9.20 2.53
C ASN A 92 -1.99 9.99 2.41
N SER A 93 -1.95 11.31 2.52
CA SER A 93 -3.11 12.17 2.31
C SER A 93 -3.65 12.01 0.89
N SER A 94 -2.78 12.05 -0.11
CA SER A 94 -3.16 11.81 -1.51
C SER A 94 -3.75 10.41 -1.74
N ILE A 95 -3.30 9.39 -0.99
CA ILE A 95 -3.91 8.05 -1.05
C ILE A 95 -5.28 8.05 -0.38
N ALA A 96 -5.40 8.64 0.81
CA ALA A 96 -6.65 8.70 1.57
C ALA A 96 -7.78 9.37 0.77
N ASP A 97 -7.47 10.45 0.03
CA ASP A 97 -8.43 11.15 -0.85
C ASP A 97 -9.10 10.23 -1.89
N GLY A 98 -8.46 9.12 -2.26
CA GLY A 98 -8.97 8.16 -3.24
C GLY A 98 -9.68 6.94 -2.66
N ILE A 99 -9.70 6.75 -1.34
CA ILE A 99 -10.14 5.49 -0.74
C ILE A 99 -11.65 5.34 -0.69
N ASP A 100 -12.41 6.43 -0.52
CA ASP A 100 -13.86 6.36 -0.36
C ASP A 100 -14.55 5.66 -1.55
N GLY A 101 -14.06 5.92 -2.76
CA GLY A 101 -14.57 5.26 -3.99
C GLY A 101 -14.25 3.76 -4.08
N LEU A 102 -13.24 3.28 -3.34
CA LEU A 102 -12.83 1.88 -3.32
C LEU A 102 -13.67 1.04 -2.34
N LEU A 103 -14.17 1.65 -1.25
CA LEU A 103 -14.82 0.92 -0.15
C LEU A 103 -15.98 0.01 -0.59
N PRO A 104 -16.92 0.42 -1.48
CA PRO A 104 -18.00 -0.46 -1.92
C PRO A 104 -17.49 -1.74 -2.61
N HIS A 105 -16.39 -1.65 -3.37
CA HIS A 105 -15.81 -2.80 -4.07
C HIS A 105 -15.07 -3.76 -3.15
N LEU A 106 -14.52 -3.26 -2.04
CA LEU A 106 -13.90 -4.06 -0.99
C LEU A 106 -14.97 -4.75 -0.14
N HIS A 107 -16.01 -4.02 0.27
CA HIS A 107 -17.13 -4.59 1.01
C HIS A 107 -17.83 -5.70 0.21
N ALA A 108 -17.99 -5.52 -1.10
CA ALA A 108 -18.53 -6.56 -2.01
C ALA A 108 -17.63 -7.81 -2.12
N ARG A 109 -16.37 -7.74 -1.68
CA ARG A 109 -15.40 -8.84 -1.60
C ARG A 109 -15.13 -9.28 -0.15
N ASP A 110 -16.05 -8.93 0.76
CA ASP A 110 -15.98 -9.31 2.16
C ASP A 110 -14.68 -8.86 2.85
N ALA A 111 -14.25 -7.63 2.54
CA ALA A 111 -13.08 -7.00 3.13
C ALA A 111 -13.39 -5.62 3.70
N THR A 112 -12.93 -5.35 4.92
CA THR A 112 -12.92 -4.03 5.56
C THR A 112 -11.55 -3.39 5.35
N LEU A 113 -11.49 -2.09 5.03
CA LEU A 113 -10.24 -1.32 4.96
C LEU A 113 -10.26 -0.23 6.04
N LEU A 114 -9.19 -0.16 6.83
CA LEU A 114 -9.00 0.86 7.84
C LEU A 114 -7.64 1.55 7.70
N LEU A 115 -7.63 2.85 7.99
CA LEU A 115 -6.43 3.64 8.14
C LEU A 115 -6.08 3.73 9.62
N VAL A 116 -4.85 3.36 9.97
CA VAL A 116 -4.35 3.41 11.35
C VAL A 116 -3.19 4.36 11.45
N SER A 117 -3.08 5.05 12.58
CA SER A 117 -1.95 5.93 12.87
C SER A 117 -1.55 5.86 14.33
N ARG A 118 -0.35 6.34 14.65
CA ARG A 118 0.15 6.47 16.03
C ARG A 118 -0.11 7.87 16.61
N ALA A 119 -0.70 8.78 15.83
CA ALA A 119 -1.13 10.09 16.30
C ALA A 119 -2.37 9.97 17.21
N PRO A 120 -2.55 10.91 18.16
CA PRO A 120 -3.80 11.05 18.90
C PRO A 120 -5.01 11.19 17.95
N LEU A 121 -6.12 10.54 18.29
CA LEU A 121 -7.31 10.49 17.43
C LEU A 121 -7.95 11.86 17.19
N ASP A 122 -7.95 12.73 18.20
CA ASP A 122 -8.41 14.12 18.09
C ASP A 122 -7.60 14.90 17.06
N LYS A 123 -6.28 14.69 17.02
CA LYS A 123 -5.40 15.31 16.03
C LYS A 123 -5.66 14.81 14.61
N LEU A 124 -5.91 13.51 14.45
CA LEU A 124 -6.25 12.92 13.16
C LEU A 124 -7.59 13.43 12.62
N ARG A 125 -8.58 13.64 13.50
CA ARG A 125 -9.91 14.14 13.11
C ARG A 125 -9.92 15.63 12.78
N ALA A 126 -9.01 16.40 13.38
CA ALA A 126 -8.88 17.82 13.14
C ALA A 126 -8.16 18.15 11.83
N TYR A 127 -7.39 17.20 11.29
CA TYR A 127 -6.72 17.27 10.01
C TYR A 127 -7.66 16.84 8.88
#